data_AF-A0A420VPV1-F1
#
_entry.id   AF-A0A420VPV1-F1
#
_cell.length_a   1.000
_cell.length_b   1.000
_cell.length_c   1.000
_cell.angle_alpha   90.00
_cell.angle_beta   90.00
_cell.angle_gamma   90.00
#
_symmetry.space_group_name_H-M   'P 1'
#
loop_
_entity.id
_entity.type
_entity.pdbx_description
1 polymer ?
#
loop_
_entity_poly.entity_id
_entity_poly.type
_entity_poly.pdbx_seq_one_letter_code
_entity_poly.pdbx_strand_id
1 'polypeptide(L)'
;MTDRTTFTGIPVTNSEGVEKYFDFEVGEEGEDRQYARITMDGCQLILGKDLAYIKGDLPEQWHRPAISKLLFLLQVDRSKDGALNNDK
;
A
#
# COMPACT_ATOMS: atom_id res chain seq x y z
N MET A 1 -13.88 -1.14 15.48
CA MET A 1 -13.70 -0.18 14.37
C MET A 1 -12.62 -0.77 13.51
N THR A 2 -12.90 -0.99 12.22
CA THR A 2 -11.89 -1.50 11.31
C THR A 2 -11.06 -0.30 10.86
N ASP A 3 -9.84 -0.17 11.37
CA ASP A 3 -8.92 0.87 10.91
C ASP A 3 -8.50 0.53 9.47
N ARG A 4 -8.70 1.48 8.56
CA ARG A 4 -8.39 1.29 7.14
C ARG A 4 -7.83 2.58 6.57
N THR A 5 -6.63 2.47 6.01
CA THR A 5 -5.95 3.56 5.32
C THR A 5 -6.01 3.31 3.81
N THR A 6 -6.37 4.34 3.04
CA THR A 6 -6.44 4.26 1.58
C THR A 6 -5.70 5.41 0.93
N PHE A 7 -4.90 5.10 -0.10
CA PHE A 7 -4.21 6.07 -0.93
C PHE A 7 -4.58 5.84 -2.39
N THR A 8 -5.23 6.79 -3.03
CA THR A 8 -5.75 6.62 -4.40
C THR A 8 -4.99 7.47 -5.41
N GLY A 9 -4.88 7.00 -6.66
CA GLY A 9 -4.27 7.76 -7.75
C GLY A 9 -2.77 8.03 -7.53
N ILE A 10 -2.06 7.08 -6.92
CA ILE A 10 -0.64 7.25 -6.59
C ILE A 10 0.21 6.85 -7.80
N PRO A 11 1.08 7.75 -8.30
CA PRO A 11 2.00 7.40 -9.38
C PRO A 11 3.11 6.48 -8.88
N VAL A 12 3.33 5.40 -9.64
CA VAL A 12 4.42 4.44 -9.46
C VAL A 12 5.14 4.29 -10.79
N THR A 13 6.45 4.42 -10.77
CA THR A 13 7.32 4.19 -11.93
C THR A 13 8.01 2.84 -11.76
N ASN A 14 7.93 1.99 -12.78
CA ASN A 14 8.66 0.71 -12.77
C ASN A 14 10.14 0.90 -13.19
N SER A 15 10.90 -0.20 -13.21
CA SER A 15 12.32 -0.18 -13.60
C SER A 15 12.56 0.18 -15.08
N GLU A 16 11.52 0.15 -15.91
CA GLU A 16 11.59 0.49 -17.33
C GLU A 16 11.25 1.97 -17.58
N GLY A 17 10.94 2.74 -16.52
CA GLY A 17 10.55 4.15 -16.63
C GLY A 17 9.09 4.37 -17.00
N VAL A 18 8.27 3.31 -17.02
CA VAL A 18 6.83 3.42 -17.26
C VAL A 18 6.16 3.89 -15.97
N GLU A 19 5.36 4.95 -16.04
CA GLU A 19 4.53 5.42 -14.94
C GLU A 19 3.10 4.91 -15.08
N LYS A 20 2.54 4.43 -13.97
CA LYS A 20 1.12 4.08 -13.84
C LYS A 20 0.57 4.53 -12.49
N TYR A 21 -0.74 4.62 -12.41
CA TYR A 21 -1.45 5.01 -11.20
C TYR A 21 -1.98 3.79 -10.46
N PHE A 22 -1.77 3.80 -9.15
CA PHE A 22 -2.11 2.72 -8.26
C PHE A 22 -3.00 3.22 -7.12
N ASP A 23 -3.94 2.38 -6.74
CA ASP A 23 -4.71 2.54 -5.52
C ASP A 23 -4.20 1.54 -4.48
N PHE A 24 -3.96 2.04 -3.28
CA PHE A 24 -3.45 1.29 -2.14
C PHE A 24 -4.46 1.31 -1.01
N GLU A 25 -4.63 0.17 -0.37
CA GLU A 25 -5.54 -0.03 0.75
C GLU A 25 -4.83 -0.91 1.78
N VAL A 26 -4.80 -0.48 3.02
CA VAL A 26 -4.29 -1.26 4.15
C VAL A 26 -5.34 -1.26 5.23
N GLY A 27 -5.63 -2.43 5.78
CA GLY A 27 -6.59 -2.55 6.86
C GLY A 27 -6.43 -3.86 7.60
N GLU A 28 -7.32 -4.05 8.56
CA GLU A 28 -7.34 -5.23 9.43
C GLU A 28 -8.66 -5.98 9.24
N GLU A 29 -8.64 -7.27 8.90
CA GLU A 29 -9.84 -8.10 8.87
C GLU A 29 -9.86 -9.08 10.05
N GLY A 30 -10.75 -8.85 11.02
CA GLY A 30 -10.82 -9.66 12.24
C GLY A 30 -9.75 -9.28 13.27
N GLU A 31 -9.51 -10.15 14.26
CA GLU A 31 -8.69 -9.83 15.44
C GLU A 31 -7.17 -9.72 15.17
N ASP A 32 -6.65 -10.21 14.04
CA ASP A 32 -5.18 -10.19 13.80
C ASP A 32 -4.76 -10.35 12.31
N ARG A 33 -5.65 -10.10 11.33
CA ARG A 33 -5.30 -10.25 9.90
C ARG A 33 -5.15 -8.90 9.22
N GLN A 34 -3.98 -8.31 9.38
CA GLN A 34 -3.54 -7.21 8.53
C GLN A 34 -3.47 -7.66 7.07
N TYR A 35 -4.00 -6.83 6.18
CA TYR A 35 -3.88 -7.00 4.75
C TYR A 35 -3.48 -5.70 4.08
N ALA A 36 -2.83 -5.83 2.93
CA ALA A 36 -2.64 -4.76 1.98
C ALA A 36 -3.19 -5.16 0.62
N ARG A 37 -3.86 -4.23 -0.05
CA ARG A 37 -4.40 -4.37 -1.39
C ARG A 37 -3.82 -3.27 -2.27
N ILE A 38 -3.31 -3.66 -3.41
CA ILE A 38 -2.73 -2.80 -4.43
C ILE A 38 -3.51 -3.03 -5.71
N THR A 39 -4.05 -1.97 -6.32
CA THR A 39 -4.91 -2.05 -7.51
C THR A 39 -4.34 -1.17 -8.62
N MET A 40 -4.34 -1.65 -9.87
CA MET A 40 -3.91 -0.90 -11.07
C MET A 40 -4.58 -1.47 -12.32
N ASP A 41 -5.19 -0.60 -13.14
CA ASP A 41 -5.85 -0.98 -14.41
C ASP A 41 -6.76 -2.23 -14.29
N GLY A 42 -7.51 -2.36 -13.20
CA GLY A 42 -8.39 -3.51 -12.93
C GLY A 42 -7.68 -4.77 -12.42
N CYS A 43 -6.35 -4.79 -12.39
CA CYS A 43 -5.56 -5.83 -11.75
C CYS A 43 -5.41 -5.54 -10.26
N GLN A 44 -5.26 -6.60 -9.45
CA GLN A 44 -5.04 -6.46 -8.01
C GLN A 44 -3.92 -7.34 -7.49
N LEU A 45 -3.33 -6.91 -6.38
CA LEU A 45 -2.37 -7.67 -5.57
C LEU A 45 -2.77 -7.55 -4.11
N ILE A 46 -3.06 -8.70 -3.50
CA ILE A 46 -3.41 -8.85 -2.09
C ILE A 46 -2.21 -9.45 -1.36
N LEU A 47 -1.80 -8.76 -0.31
CA LEU A 47 -0.71 -9.11 0.57
C LEU A 47 -1.25 -9.27 1.99
N GLY A 48 -0.66 -10.19 2.75
CA GLY A 48 -0.97 -10.40 4.15
C GLY A 48 -0.08 -9.59 5.06
N LYS A 49 0.00 -10.06 6.31
CA LYS A 49 0.98 -9.59 7.30
C LYS A 49 2.40 -9.65 6.71
N ASP A 50 3.23 -8.67 7.06
CA ASP A 50 4.60 -8.52 6.55
C ASP A 50 4.72 -8.44 5.01
N LEU A 51 3.64 -8.04 4.33
CA LEU A 51 3.58 -7.94 2.87
C LEU A 51 3.83 -9.28 2.15
N ALA A 52 3.57 -10.40 2.85
CA ALA A 52 3.62 -11.72 2.25
C ALA A 52 2.57 -11.85 1.15
N TYR A 53 2.97 -12.34 -0.03
CA TYR A 53 2.05 -12.55 -1.14
C TYR A 53 0.92 -13.52 -0.75
N ILE A 54 -0.34 -13.11 -0.94
CA ILE A 54 -1.50 -14.00 -0.79
C ILE A 54 -2.03 -14.40 -2.16
N LYS A 55 -2.41 -13.41 -2.99
CA LYS A 55 -2.99 -13.61 -4.32
C LYS A 55 -2.99 -12.32 -5.13
N GLY A 56 -3.03 -12.43 -6.45
CA GLY A 56 -3.17 -11.28 -7.33
C GLY A 56 -2.80 -11.59 -8.77
N ASP A 57 -3.33 -10.80 -9.67
CA ASP A 57 -3.11 -10.81 -11.12
C ASP A 57 -2.26 -9.62 -11.58
N LEU A 58 -1.81 -8.77 -10.66
CA LEU A 58 -0.88 -7.70 -10.94
C LEU A 58 0.42 -8.26 -11.57
N PRO A 59 0.94 -7.69 -12.66
CA PRO A 59 2.17 -8.20 -13.28
C PRO A 59 3.38 -8.07 -12.36
N GLU A 60 4.27 -9.07 -12.36
CA GLU A 60 5.42 -9.17 -11.43
C GLU A 60 6.35 -7.94 -11.47
N GLN A 61 6.51 -7.32 -12.65
CA GLN A 61 7.32 -6.10 -12.82
C GLN A 61 6.82 -4.92 -11.97
N TRP A 62 5.54 -4.95 -11.54
CA TRP A 62 4.91 -3.93 -10.71
C TRP A 62 4.91 -4.27 -9.22
N HIS A 63 5.18 -5.53 -8.83
CA HIS A 63 5.11 -5.94 -7.42
C HIS A 63 6.08 -5.13 -6.57
N ARG A 64 7.37 -5.20 -6.89
CA ARG A 64 8.42 -4.51 -6.13
C ARG A 64 8.22 -2.99 -6.07
N PRO A 65 8.01 -2.27 -7.19
CA PRO A 65 7.84 -0.81 -7.13
C PRO A 65 6.54 -0.41 -6.40
N ALA A 66 5.44 -1.14 -6.59
CA ALA A 66 4.19 -0.82 -5.88
C ALA A 66 4.29 -1.09 -4.38
N ILE A 67 4.88 -2.22 -3.96
CA ILE A 67 5.12 -2.54 -2.55
C ILE A 67 6.03 -1.49 -1.90
N SER A 68 7.12 -1.10 -2.58
CA SER A 68 8.02 -0.05 -2.08
C SER A 68 7.31 1.29 -1.91
N LYS A 69 6.42 1.65 -2.84
CA LYS A 69 5.62 2.88 -2.75
C LYS A 69 4.64 2.83 -1.57
N LEU A 70 3.99 1.69 -1.37
CA LEU A 70 3.09 1.48 -0.25
C LEU A 70 3.79 1.69 1.10
N LEU A 71 4.96 1.05 1.29
CA LEU A 71 5.76 1.21 2.51
C LEU A 71 6.14 2.67 2.77
N PHE A 72 6.52 3.39 1.71
CA PHE A 72 6.83 4.82 1.80
C PHE A 72 5.61 5.63 2.24
N LEU A 73 4.43 5.39 1.66
CA LEU A 73 3.20 6.09 2.03
C LEU A 73 2.83 5.86 3.50
N LEU A 74 2.90 4.61 3.97
CA LEU A 74 2.64 4.27 5.36
C LEU A 74 3.63 4.93 6.34
N GLN A 75 4.91 5.03 5.94
CA GLN A 75 5.92 5.72 6.76
C GLN A 75 5.64 7.23 6.84
N VAL A 76 5.28 7.86 5.73
CA VAL A 76 4.92 9.30 5.69
C VAL A 76 3.66 9.56 6.50
N ASP A 77 2.65 8.71 6.39
CA ASP A 77 1.38 8.84 7.10
C ASP A 77 1.58 8.76 8.64
N ARG A 78 2.33 7.75 9.12
CA ARG A 78 2.72 7.65 10.54
C ARG A 78 3.53 8.86 11.03
N SER A 79 4.36 9.43 10.16
CA SER A 79 5.18 10.59 10.50
C SER A 79 4.33 11.86 10.64
N LYS A 80 3.20 11.96 9.91
CA LYS A 80 2.24 13.05 10.08
C LYS A 80 1.46 12.93 11.38
N ASP A 81 1.11 11.71 11.78
CA ASP A 81 0.41 11.45 13.05
C ASP A 81 1.30 11.78 14.27
N GLY A 82 2.60 11.49 14.18
CA GLY A 82 3.57 11.84 15.24
C GLY A 82 3.93 13.32 15.38
N ALA A 83 3.63 14.16 14.38
CA ALA A 83 4.00 15.58 14.38
C ALA A 83 3.04 16.49 15.18
N LEU A 84 1.90 15.97 15.65
CA LEU A 84 0.90 16.73 16.39
C LEU A 84 1.01 16.63 17.92
N ASN A 85 1.95 15.84 18.46
CA ASN A 85 2.07 15.56 19.89
C ASN A 85 3.34 16.11 20.55
N ASN A 86 3.83 17.28 20.13
CA ASN A 86 4.99 17.90 20.78
C ASN A 86 4.86 19.42 20.96
N ASP A 87 3.72 19.86 21.50
CA ASP A 87 3.59 21.18 22.13
C ASP A 87 3.04 20.97 23.56
N LYS A 88 3.94 20.71 24.51
CA LYS A 88 3.69 20.98 25.92
C LYS A 88 4.97 21.33 26.68
#